data_AF-A0A2S2NA79-F1
#
_entry.id   AF-A0A2S2NA79-F1
#
_cell.length_a   1.000
_cell.length_b   1.000
_cell.length_c   1.000
_cell.angle_alpha   90.00
_cell.angle_beta   90.00
_cell.angle_gamma   90.00
#
_symmetry.space_group_name_H-M   'P 1'
#
loop_
_entity.id
_entity.type
_entity.pdbx_description
1 polymer ?
#
loop_
_entity_poly.entity_id
_entity_poly.type
_entity_poly.pdbx_seq_one_letter_code
_entity_poly.pdbx_strand_id
1 'polypeptide(L)'
;MAPPSYSDLGKAARDVFNSGYVFDVLKLDLKTNQNVEIKAGGTQHLGSGAVNANLETKYVINKSKYLFTLVEKWNTNDVMTTEASISGLLPGVKLTTDGTFDRKKQSKAVRVKSEYKNDYVSLNLDTEFKALKPVINASAVVAYNGI
;
A
#
# COMPACT_ATOMS: atom_id res chain seq x y z
N MET A 1 19.65 10.13 6.89
CA MET A 1 18.23 10.15 6.47
C MET A 1 18.18 9.38 5.18
N ALA A 2 17.49 8.24 5.17
CA ALA A 2 17.42 7.42 3.97
C ALA A 2 16.76 8.17 2.81
N PRO A 3 17.25 8.03 1.55
CA PRO A 3 16.57 8.58 0.40
C PRO A 3 15.15 8.00 0.26
N PRO A 4 14.24 8.73 -0.39
CA PRO A 4 12.89 8.24 -0.67
C PRO A 4 12.93 7.02 -1.60
N SER A 5 11.85 6.24 -1.59
CA SER A 5 11.65 5.22 -2.63
C SER A 5 11.47 5.88 -3.99
N TYR A 6 11.75 5.17 -5.08
CA TYR A 6 11.54 5.70 -6.44
C TYR A 6 10.10 6.21 -6.65
N SER A 7 9.11 5.50 -6.12
CA SER A 7 7.70 5.90 -6.16
C SER A 7 7.39 7.19 -5.40
N ASP A 8 8.23 7.57 -4.43
CA ASP A 8 8.05 8.77 -3.62
C ASP A 8 8.81 10.00 -4.19
N LEU A 9 9.62 9.83 -5.24
CA LEU A 9 10.31 10.96 -5.89
C LEU A 9 9.29 11.97 -6.45
N GLY A 10 9.40 13.23 -6.03
CA GLY A 10 8.45 14.28 -6.41
C GLY A 10 7.04 14.09 -5.84
N LYS A 11 6.84 13.21 -4.85
CA LYS A 11 5.53 13.01 -4.20
C LYS A 11 5.02 14.31 -3.58
N ALA A 12 5.87 15.07 -2.90
CA ALA A 12 5.47 16.36 -2.32
C ALA A 12 4.91 17.33 -3.38
N ALA A 13 5.53 17.41 -4.56
CA ALA A 13 5.01 18.23 -5.66
C ALA A 13 3.70 17.68 -6.23
N ARG A 14 3.57 16.36 -6.38
CA ARG A 14 2.33 15.70 -6.80
C ARG A 14 1.18 15.94 -5.80
N ASP A 15 1.48 15.90 -4.51
CA ASP A 15 0.48 16.07 -3.44
C ASP A 15 -0.11 17.49 -3.43
N VAL A 16 0.63 18.53 -3.84
CA VAL A 16 0.10 19.89 -4.01
C VAL A 16 -1.09 19.92 -4.98
N PHE A 17 -1.02 19.13 -6.06
CA PHE A 17 -2.07 19.09 -7.07
C PHE A 17 -3.15 18.03 -6.79
N ASN A 18 -2.83 16.98 -6.04
CA ASN A 18 -3.75 15.86 -5.81
C ASN A 18 -4.50 15.95 -4.47
N SER A 19 -3.97 16.64 -3.46
CA SER A 19 -4.57 16.69 -2.13
C SER A 19 -5.73 17.68 -2.07
N GLY A 20 -6.91 17.21 -1.67
CA GLY A 20 -8.11 18.05 -1.50
C GLY A 20 -8.88 18.35 -2.80
N TYR A 21 -8.29 18.10 -3.97
CA TYR A 21 -8.94 18.27 -5.26
C TYR A 21 -9.57 16.96 -5.73
N VAL A 22 -10.82 16.73 -5.35
CA VAL A 22 -11.60 15.58 -5.84
C VAL A 22 -12.89 16.09 -6.46
N PHE A 23 -12.96 16.06 -7.79
CA PHE A 23 -14.11 16.54 -8.55
C PHE A 23 -15.09 15.40 -8.82
N ASP A 24 -16.36 15.75 -8.99
CA ASP A 24 -17.44 14.83 -9.40
C ASP A 24 -17.66 13.61 -8.47
N VAL A 25 -17.22 13.71 -7.21
CA VAL A 25 -17.47 12.66 -6.21
C VAL A 25 -17.84 13.21 -4.85
N LEU A 26 -18.73 12.51 -4.16
CA LEU A 26 -18.96 12.64 -2.73
C LEU A 26 -18.18 11.52 -2.03
N LYS A 27 -17.25 11.89 -1.13
CA LYS A 27 -16.42 10.94 -0.40
C LYS A 27 -16.66 11.05 1.11
N LEU A 28 -16.85 9.91 1.76
CA LEU A 28 -16.92 9.79 3.21
C LEU A 28 -15.88 8.75 3.65
N ASP A 29 -14.97 9.13 4.54
CA ASP A 29 -13.98 8.23 5.13
C ASP A 29 -14.09 8.29 6.65
N LEU A 30 -14.22 7.14 7.29
CA LEU A 30 -14.22 6.95 8.74
C LEU A 30 -12.95 6.21 9.12
N LYS A 31 -12.26 6.67 10.16
CA LYS A 31 -11.05 6.04 10.69
C LYS A 31 -11.12 5.94 12.21
N THR A 32 -10.89 4.75 12.74
CA THR A 32 -10.72 4.55 14.19
C THR A 32 -9.24 4.66 14.58
N ASN A 33 -8.98 5.16 15.79
CA ASN A 33 -7.63 5.32 16.35
C ASN A 33 -7.40 4.38 17.56
N GLN A 34 -8.02 3.21 17.56
CA GLN A 34 -7.81 2.19 18.60
C GLN A 34 -6.64 1.26 18.24
N ASN A 35 -6.36 0.26 19.09
CA ASN A 35 -5.29 -0.73 18.86
C ASN A 35 -5.42 -1.47 17.52
N VAL A 36 -6.65 -1.63 17.04
CA VAL A 36 -6.95 -2.07 15.67
C VAL A 36 -7.46 -0.86 14.91
N GLU A 37 -6.76 -0.49 13.84
CA GLU A 37 -7.14 0.63 12.98
C GLU A 37 -8.14 0.11 11.94
N ILE A 38 -9.38 0.59 12.01
CA ILE A 38 -10.43 0.29 11.04
C ILE A 38 -10.66 1.56 10.22
N LYS A 39 -10.57 1.44 8.90
CA LYS A 39 -11.00 2.46 7.95
C LYS A 39 -12.19 1.94 7.18
N ALA A 40 -13.27 2.69 7.16
CA ALA A 40 -14.43 2.39 6.34
C ALA A 40 -14.81 3.64 5.57
N GLY A 41 -15.05 3.50 4.26
CA GLY A 41 -15.33 4.66 3.44
C GLY A 41 -16.17 4.33 2.23
N GLY A 42 -16.74 5.39 1.66
CA GLY A 42 -17.58 5.35 0.47
C GLY A 42 -17.23 6.50 -0.46
N THR A 43 -17.31 6.24 -1.76
CA THR A 43 -17.20 7.25 -2.81
C THR A 43 -18.38 7.09 -3.75
N GLN A 44 -19.21 8.11 -3.85
CA GLN A 44 -20.28 8.21 -4.84
C GLN A 44 -19.81 9.11 -5.97
N HIS A 45 -19.91 8.63 -7.20
CA HIS A 45 -19.69 9.42 -8.40
C HIS A 45 -20.98 10.17 -8.75
N LEU A 46 -20.91 11.50 -8.86
CA LEU A 46 -22.10 12.34 -9.05
C LEU A 46 -22.62 12.24 -10.50
N GLY A 47 -21.73 12.16 -11.49
CA GLY A 47 -22.13 11.99 -12.89
C GLY A 47 -22.80 10.64 -13.22
N SER A 48 -22.31 9.53 -12.66
CA SER A 48 -22.84 8.18 -12.96
C SER A 48 -23.79 7.61 -11.90
N GLY A 49 -23.82 8.21 -10.71
CA GLY A 49 -24.52 7.68 -9.54
C GLY A 49 -23.84 6.43 -8.92
N ALA A 50 -22.74 5.94 -9.47
CA ALA A 50 -22.07 4.74 -8.98
C ALA A 50 -21.50 4.95 -7.58
N VAL A 51 -21.72 3.98 -6.68
CA VAL A 51 -21.22 4.01 -5.31
C VAL A 51 -20.23 2.87 -5.09
N ASN A 52 -19.02 3.22 -4.68
CA ASN A 52 -17.99 2.28 -4.26
C ASN A 52 -17.76 2.44 -2.77
N ALA A 53 -17.76 1.34 -2.01
CA ALA A 53 -17.37 1.36 -0.61
C ALA A 53 -16.18 0.44 -0.34
N ASN A 54 -15.42 0.76 0.69
CA ASN A 54 -14.27 0.02 1.15
C ASN A 54 -14.31 -0.17 2.68
N LEU A 55 -13.67 -1.25 3.11
CA LEU A 55 -13.40 -1.55 4.51
C LEU A 55 -11.97 -2.06 4.59
N GLU A 56 -11.12 -1.39 5.36
CA GLU A 56 -9.74 -1.76 5.64
C GLU A 56 -9.59 -1.97 7.15
N THR A 57 -9.12 -3.14 7.55
CA THR A 57 -8.77 -3.45 8.93
C THR A 57 -7.26 -3.66 9.01
N LYS A 58 -6.60 -2.93 9.90
CA LYS A 58 -5.16 -2.97 10.09
C LYS A 58 -4.82 -3.35 11.53
N TYR A 59 -4.10 -4.45 11.65
CA TYR A 59 -3.54 -4.96 12.89
C TYR A 59 -2.04 -4.69 12.91
N VAL A 60 -1.55 -4.03 13.95
CA VAL A 60 -0.12 -3.79 14.16
C VAL A 60 0.29 -4.53 15.42
N ILE A 61 1.19 -5.49 15.27
CA ILE A 61 1.74 -6.25 16.39
C ILE A 61 3.22 -5.89 16.48
N ASN A 62 3.55 -5.14 17.54
CA ASN A 62 4.91 -4.81 17.86
C ASN A 62 5.42 -5.74 18.96
N LYS A 63 6.38 -6.62 18.63
CA LYS A 63 7.03 -7.52 19.60
C LYS A 63 8.53 -7.41 19.47
N SER A 64 9.17 -6.84 20.50
CA SER A 64 10.62 -6.67 20.58
C SER A 64 11.14 -5.90 19.35
N LYS A 65 12.07 -6.49 18.59
CA LYS A 65 12.66 -5.92 17.37
C LYS A 65 11.80 -6.09 16.11
N TYR A 66 10.71 -6.85 16.15
CA TYR A 66 9.89 -7.16 14.99
C TYR A 66 8.58 -6.37 15.00
N LEU A 67 8.28 -5.75 13.85
CA LEU A 67 7.01 -5.10 13.59
C LEU A 67 6.25 -5.91 12.55
N PHE A 68 5.18 -6.57 12.98
CA PHE A 68 4.24 -7.26 12.10
C PHE A 68 3.05 -6.34 11.83
N THR A 69 2.63 -6.25 10.58
CA THR A 69 1.40 -5.57 10.20
C THR A 69 0.59 -6.46 9.27
N LEU A 70 -0.66 -6.70 9.63
CA LEU A 70 -1.64 -7.38 8.80
C LEU A 70 -2.72 -6.37 8.41
N VAL A 71 -2.98 -6.26 7.11
CA VAL A 71 -4.02 -5.38 6.57
C VAL A 71 -4.96 -6.20 5.72
N GLU A 72 -6.25 -6.16 6.03
CA GLU A 72 -7.29 -6.79 5.23
C GLU A 72 -8.17 -5.70 4.63
N LYS A 73 -8.34 -5.73 3.31
CA LYS A 73 -9.11 -4.77 2.55
C LYS A 73 -10.22 -5.47 1.79
N TRP A 74 -11.42 -4.92 1.89
CA TRP A 74 -12.62 -5.36 1.20
C TRP A 74 -13.23 -4.18 0.48
N ASN A 75 -13.80 -4.42 -0.70
CA ASN A 75 -14.58 -3.41 -1.40
C ASN A 75 -15.89 -3.98 -1.97
N THR A 76 -16.80 -3.11 -2.35
CA THR A 76 -18.10 -3.46 -2.94
C THR A 76 -18.02 -4.10 -4.33
N ASN A 77 -16.82 -4.17 -4.91
CA ASN A 77 -16.57 -4.86 -6.16
C ASN A 77 -16.19 -6.34 -5.96
N ASP A 78 -16.40 -6.88 -4.75
CA ASP A 78 -16.05 -8.24 -4.35
C ASP A 78 -14.55 -8.56 -4.51
N VAL A 79 -13.69 -7.55 -4.30
CA VAL A 79 -12.25 -7.73 -4.25
C VAL A 79 -11.79 -7.72 -2.80
N MET A 80 -11.14 -8.80 -2.38
CA MET A 80 -10.43 -8.91 -1.11
C MET A 80 -8.93 -8.76 -1.35
N THR A 81 -8.24 -8.00 -0.51
CA THR A 81 -6.78 -7.96 -0.47
C THR A 81 -6.28 -8.14 0.95
N THR A 82 -5.39 -9.10 1.16
CA THR A 82 -4.70 -9.34 2.43
C THR A 82 -3.23 -9.01 2.25
N GLU A 83 -2.73 -8.03 2.98
CA GLU A 83 -1.33 -7.60 3.01
C GLU A 83 -0.74 -8.00 4.37
N ALA A 84 0.33 -8.78 4.35
CA ALA A 84 1.12 -9.11 5.53
C ALA A 84 2.52 -8.54 5.36
N SER A 85 2.98 -7.75 6.33
CA SER A 85 4.33 -7.19 6.32
C SER A 85 5.06 -7.43 7.63
N ILE A 86 6.39 -7.56 7.50
CA ILE A 86 7.31 -7.70 8.62
C ILE A 86 8.48 -6.75 8.41
N SER A 87 8.85 -6.04 9.46
CA SER A 87 10.05 -5.19 9.52
C SER A 87 10.88 -5.53 10.75
N GLY A 88 12.19 -5.24 10.70
CA GLY A 88 13.10 -5.46 11.82
C GLY A 88 13.79 -6.84 11.86
N LEU A 89 13.68 -7.62 10.77
CA LEU A 89 14.53 -8.79 10.54
C LEU A 89 16.00 -8.38 10.42
N LEU A 90 16.24 -7.30 9.67
CA LEU A 90 17.52 -6.61 9.51
C LEU A 90 17.25 -5.10 9.54
N PRO A 91 18.22 -4.27 9.98
CA PRO A 91 18.09 -2.82 9.91
C PRO A 91 17.78 -2.36 8.48
N GLY A 92 16.72 -1.56 8.33
CA GLY A 92 16.33 -1.00 7.04
C GLY A 92 15.57 -1.94 6.11
N VAL A 93 15.38 -3.22 6.47
CA VAL A 93 14.64 -4.19 5.63
C VAL A 93 13.17 -4.29 6.04
N LYS A 94 12.29 -4.20 5.05
CA LYS A 94 10.87 -4.52 5.16
C LYS A 94 10.47 -5.50 4.07
N LEU A 95 9.80 -6.58 4.46
CA LEU A 95 9.19 -7.54 3.54
C LEU A 95 7.67 -7.41 3.62
N THR A 96 7.01 -7.52 2.49
CA THR A 96 5.55 -7.42 2.39
C THR A 96 5.04 -8.39 1.35
N THR A 97 3.99 -9.14 1.69
CA THR A 97 3.32 -10.07 0.80
C THR A 97 1.85 -9.68 0.73
N ASP A 98 1.36 -9.47 -0.48
CA ASP A 98 -0.04 -9.14 -0.76
C ASP A 98 -0.70 -10.30 -1.51
N GLY A 99 -1.87 -10.72 -1.05
CA GLY A 99 -2.76 -11.62 -1.78
C GLY A 99 -4.03 -10.89 -2.16
N THR A 100 -4.35 -10.82 -3.44
CA THR A 100 -5.61 -10.25 -3.93
C THR A 100 -6.47 -11.34 -4.54
N PHE A 101 -7.74 -11.38 -4.14
CA PHE A 101 -8.76 -12.26 -4.71
C PHE A 101 -9.92 -11.40 -5.25
N ASP A 102 -10.13 -11.48 -6.56
CA ASP A 102 -11.27 -10.88 -7.24
C ASP A 102 -12.32 -11.98 -7.46
N ARG A 103 -13.42 -11.93 -6.71
CA ARG A 103 -14.46 -12.96 -6.76
C ARG A 103 -15.21 -12.94 -8.09
N LYS A 104 -15.46 -11.76 -8.66
CA LYS A 104 -16.21 -11.60 -9.92
C LYS A 104 -15.43 -12.17 -11.10
N LYS A 105 -14.11 -11.91 -11.14
CA LYS A 105 -13.22 -12.43 -12.20
C LYS A 105 -12.67 -13.82 -11.91
N GLN A 106 -12.95 -14.37 -10.72
CA GLN A 106 -12.35 -15.62 -10.22
C GLN A 106 -10.82 -15.63 -10.34
N SER A 107 -10.19 -14.48 -10.09
CA SER A 107 -8.74 -14.31 -10.29
C SER A 107 -8.03 -14.12 -8.97
N LYS A 108 -6.80 -14.65 -8.89
CA LYS A 108 -5.89 -14.49 -7.76
C LYS A 108 -4.60 -13.85 -8.25
N ALA A 109 -4.11 -12.88 -7.49
CA ALA A 109 -2.79 -12.31 -7.69
C ALA A 109 -2.05 -12.38 -6.36
N VAL A 110 -0.77 -12.74 -6.42
CA VAL A 110 0.13 -12.70 -5.27
C VAL A 110 1.24 -11.73 -5.59
N ARG A 111 1.61 -10.88 -4.65
CA ARG A 111 2.68 -9.90 -4.83
C ARG A 111 3.63 -9.98 -3.65
N VAL A 112 4.92 -9.97 -3.93
CA VAL A 112 5.98 -9.98 -2.93
C VAL A 112 6.83 -8.75 -3.12
N LYS A 113 6.87 -7.89 -2.10
CA LYS A 113 7.66 -6.67 -2.04
C LYS A 113 8.77 -6.81 -1.03
N SER A 114 9.97 -6.45 -1.44
CA SER A 114 11.13 -6.31 -0.57
C SER A 114 11.64 -4.88 -0.66
N GLU A 115 11.79 -4.24 0.47
CA GLU A 115 12.36 -2.89 0.58
C GLU A 115 13.59 -2.96 1.47
N TYR A 116 14.66 -2.28 1.05
CA TYR A 116 15.84 -2.03 1.84
C TYR A 116 16.19 -0.55 1.79
N LYS A 117 16.31 0.08 2.96
CA LYS A 117 16.69 1.48 3.10
C LYS A 117 17.85 1.62 4.07
N ASN A 118 18.87 2.36 3.65
CA ASN A 118 19.92 2.85 4.54
C ASN A 118 20.14 4.35 4.28
N ASP A 119 21.13 4.96 4.94
CA ASP A 119 21.37 6.40 4.81
C ASP A 119 21.77 6.88 3.41
N TYR A 120 22.15 5.97 2.50
CA TYR A 120 22.65 6.30 1.17
C TYR A 120 21.76 5.78 0.04
N VAL A 121 20.97 4.72 0.27
CA VAL A 121 20.27 4.00 -0.79
C VAL A 121 18.90 3.52 -0.33
N SER A 122 17.92 3.62 -1.23
CA SER A 122 16.62 2.95 -1.14
C SER A 122 16.50 1.96 -2.30
N LEU A 123 16.40 0.67 -2.00
CA LEU A 123 16.18 -0.40 -2.95
C LEU A 123 14.78 -0.97 -2.75
N ASN A 124 14.07 -1.15 -3.86
CA ASN A 124 12.73 -1.74 -3.86
C ASN A 124 12.66 -2.82 -4.94
N LEU A 125 12.15 -3.99 -4.59
CA LEU A 125 11.84 -5.09 -5.48
C LEU A 125 10.38 -5.50 -5.26
N ASP A 126 9.53 -5.33 -6.27
CA ASP A 126 8.12 -5.72 -6.27
C ASP A 126 7.91 -6.79 -7.36
N THR A 127 7.60 -8.01 -6.95
CA THR A 127 7.28 -9.13 -7.85
C THR A 127 5.81 -9.45 -7.75
N GLU A 128 5.08 -9.26 -8.85
CA GLU A 128 3.66 -9.58 -8.96
C GLU A 128 3.46 -10.84 -9.81
N PHE A 129 2.87 -11.86 -9.21
CA PHE A 129 2.47 -13.12 -9.83
C PHE A 129 1.00 -13.03 -10.25
N LYS A 130 0.77 -12.63 -11.50
CA LYS A 130 -0.53 -12.71 -12.18
C LYS A 130 -0.51 -13.89 -13.13
N ALA A 131 -1.22 -14.97 -12.80
CA ALA A 131 -1.19 -16.21 -13.57
C ALA A 131 0.27 -16.71 -13.83
N LEU A 132 0.53 -17.30 -15.00
CA LEU A 132 1.84 -17.87 -15.38
C LEU A 132 2.91 -16.82 -15.80
N LYS A 133 2.65 -15.51 -15.63
CA LYS A 133 3.56 -14.44 -16.07
C LYS A 133 3.93 -13.53 -14.89
N PRO A 134 5.07 -13.77 -14.22
CA PRO A 134 5.54 -12.88 -13.18
C PRO A 134 6.02 -11.55 -13.78
N VAL A 135 5.63 -10.44 -13.16
CA VAL A 135 6.13 -9.09 -13.46
C VAL A 135 7.03 -8.66 -12.33
N ILE A 136 8.27 -8.29 -12.64
CA ILE A 136 9.27 -7.87 -11.66
C ILE A 136 9.58 -6.40 -11.89
N ASN A 137 9.35 -5.59 -10.86
CA ASN A 137 9.73 -4.19 -10.82
C ASN A 137 10.85 -4.01 -9.80
N ALA A 138 12.01 -3.52 -10.25
CA ALA A 138 13.13 -3.19 -9.38
C ALA A 138 13.45 -1.70 -9.53
N SER A 139 13.75 -1.05 -8.41
CA SER A 139 14.20 0.34 -8.40
C SER A 139 15.25 0.58 -7.33
N ALA A 140 16.13 1.53 -7.61
CA ALA A 140 17.19 1.96 -6.72
C ALA A 140 17.27 3.49 -6.76
N VAL A 141 17.33 4.12 -5.59
CA VAL A 141 17.56 5.55 -5.42
C VAL A 141 18.81 5.71 -4.57
N VAL A 142 19.76 6.51 -5.03
CA VAL A 142 21.03 6.77 -4.35
C VAL A 142 21.08 8.23 -3.95
N ALA A 143 21.42 8.50 -2.69
CA ALA A 143 21.63 9.83 -2.16
C ALA A 143 23.10 10.25 -2.30
N TYR A 144 23.32 11.49 -2.70
CA TYR A 144 24.64 12.12 -2.72
C TYR A 144 24.55 13.56 -2.21
N ASN A 145 25.36 13.88 -1.21
CA ASN A 145 25.41 15.21 -0.56
C ASN A 145 24.06 15.72 0.00
N GLY A 146 23.22 14.82 0.51
CA GLY A 146 21.93 15.19 1.12
C GLY A 146 20.80 15.44 0.11
N ILE A 147 21.02 15.09 -1.16
CA ILE A 147 20.03 15.00 -2.24
C ILE A 147 19.82 13.52 -2.56
#